data_AF-A0A645C3H1-F1
#
_entry.id   AF-A0A645C3H1-F1
#
_cell.length_a   1.000
_cell.length_b   1.000
_cell.length_c   1.000
_cell.angle_alpha   90.00
_cell.angle_beta   90.00
_cell.angle_gamma   90.00
#
_symmetry.space_group_name_H-M   'P 1'
#
loop_
_entity.id
_entity.type
_entity.pdbx_description
1 polymer ?
#
loop_
_entity_poly.entity_id
_entity_poly.type
_entity_poly.pdbx_seq_one_letter_code
_entity_poly.pdbx_strand_id
1 'polypeptide(L)'
;MQVLIKLVLLGLTLVLVFINPAYIGRATYYALFPLLFVLVWVFYSITYYVSEKQVKQNGNEVFSFSLFCAMVPSYGDGDLIRGRLLFTSTDLILFQRMAKGKGLKKAWSVPIKDVKKFSLGNVLSVRKGITFETEGGDVRFVLRNAPKYKEAITKALGWDVAPSVGVGEEAAASRSFTEL
;
A
#
# COMPACT_ATOMS: atom_id res chain seq x y z
N MET A 1 -6.39 4.62 21.51
CA MET A 1 -6.97 5.07 20.22
C MET A 1 -7.58 3.95 19.41
N GLN A 2 -6.84 2.91 18.99
CA GLN A 2 -7.45 1.81 18.20
C GLN A 2 -8.55 1.06 18.95
N VAL A 3 -8.37 0.78 20.25
CA VAL A 3 -9.39 0.13 21.09
C VAL A 3 -10.65 0.99 21.18
N LEU A 4 -10.50 2.29 21.39
CA LEU A 4 -11.62 3.23 21.51
C LEU A 4 -12.44 3.29 20.20
N ILE A 5 -11.77 3.33 19.04
CA ILE A 5 -12.46 3.29 17.74
C ILE A 5 -13.17 1.95 17.52
N LYS A 6 -12.57 0.82 17.93
CA LYS A 6 -13.24 -0.49 17.87
C LYS A 6 -14.49 -0.53 18.72
N LEU A 7 -14.45 0.04 19.93
CA LEU A 7 -15.62 0.15 20.81
C LEU A 7 -16.70 1.04 20.21
N VAL A 8 -16.34 2.18 19.63
CA VAL A 8 -17.30 3.07 18.95
C VAL A 8 -17.91 2.39 17.72
N LEU A 9 -17.11 1.70 16.89
CA LEU A 9 -17.62 0.91 15.77
C LEU A 9 -18.60 -0.16 16.23
N LEU A 10 -18.24 -0.93 17.27
CA LEU A 10 -19.11 -1.96 17.83
C LEU A 10 -20.42 -1.38 18.34
N GLY A 11 -20.36 -0.28 19.12
CA GLY A 11 -21.54 0.40 19.63
C GLY A 11 -22.44 0.94 18.51
N LEU A 12 -21.84 1.56 17.50
CA LEU A 12 -22.57 2.08 16.34
C LEU A 12 -23.24 0.96 15.53
N THR A 13 -22.55 -0.16 15.33
CA THR A 13 -23.13 -1.35 14.68
C THR A 13 -24.29 -1.92 15.50
N LEU A 14 -24.15 -2.00 16.82
CA LEU A 14 -25.25 -2.45 17.69
C LEU A 14 -26.47 -1.53 17.57
N VAL A 15 -26.28 -0.21 17.58
CA VAL A 15 -27.38 0.75 17.40
C VAL A 15 -28.05 0.55 16.04
N LEU A 16 -27.29 0.39 14.96
CA LEU A 16 -27.84 0.17 13.62
C LEU A 16 -28.59 -1.16 13.49
N VAL A 17 -28.15 -2.23 14.16
CA VAL A 17 -28.77 -3.55 14.07
C VAL A 17 -30.01 -3.67 14.96
N PHE A 18 -29.97 -3.09 16.16
CA PHE A 18 -30.98 -3.34 17.19
C PHE A 18 -31.97 -2.19 17.41
N ILE A 19 -31.65 -0.95 17.00
CA ILE A 19 -32.56 0.18 17.20
C ILE A 19 -33.43 0.39 15.96
N ASN A 20 -34.74 0.27 16.16
CA ASN A 20 -35.73 0.56 15.12
C ASN A 20 -35.74 2.08 14.80
N PRO A 21 -35.76 2.48 13.51
CA PRO A 21 -35.87 3.87 13.08
C PRO A 21 -37.05 4.65 13.71
N ALA A 22 -38.09 3.95 14.17
CA ALA A 22 -39.23 4.56 14.86
C ALA A 22 -38.85 5.25 16.19
N TYR A 23 -37.82 4.78 16.88
CA TYR A 23 -37.44 5.32 18.21
C TYR A 23 -36.55 6.57 18.13
N ILE A 24 -35.67 6.66 17.12
CA ILE A 24 -34.65 7.71 17.00
C ILE A 24 -34.87 8.66 15.81
N GLY A 25 -35.93 8.41 15.05
CA GLY A 25 -36.26 9.15 13.83
C GLY A 25 -35.49 8.63 12.62
N ARG A 26 -36.19 8.57 11.47
CA ARG A 26 -35.65 8.05 10.21
C ARG A 26 -34.39 8.80 9.75
N ALA A 27 -34.40 10.13 9.83
CA ALA A 27 -33.27 10.95 9.41
C ALA A 27 -31.99 10.64 10.21
N THR A 28 -32.11 10.57 11.53
CA THR A 28 -30.99 10.22 12.44
C THR A 28 -30.47 8.82 12.14
N TYR A 29 -31.37 7.84 12.02
CA TYR A 29 -30.98 6.47 11.72
C TYR A 29 -30.17 6.36 10.43
N TYR A 30 -30.62 7.01 9.34
CA TYR A 30 -29.89 6.97 8.08
C TYR A 30 -28.57 7.76 8.10
N ALA A 31 -28.45 8.80 8.92
CA ALA A 31 -27.19 9.52 9.12
C ALA A 31 -26.10 8.69 9.83
N LEU A 32 -26.48 7.63 10.56
CA LEU A 32 -25.51 6.73 11.21
C LEU A 32 -24.73 5.87 10.20
N PHE A 33 -25.27 5.59 9.01
CA PHE A 33 -24.56 4.84 7.97
C PHE A 33 -23.32 5.57 7.42
N PRO A 34 -23.41 6.82 6.90
CA PRO A 34 -22.22 7.55 6.47
C PRO A 34 -21.23 7.75 7.61
N LEU A 35 -21.71 7.95 8.84
CA LEU A 35 -20.85 8.00 10.03
C LEU A 35 -20.08 6.68 10.22
N LEU A 36 -20.74 5.52 10.05
CA LEU A 36 -20.09 4.21 10.11
C LEU A 36 -19.01 4.08 9.04
N PHE A 37 -19.28 4.49 7.80
CA PHE A 37 -18.28 4.48 6.73
C PHE A 37 -17.07 5.36 7.05
N VAL A 38 -17.30 6.56 7.60
CA VAL A 38 -16.23 7.46 8.05
C VAL A 38 -15.40 6.82 9.18
N LEU A 39 -16.06 6.18 10.16
CA LEU A 39 -15.36 5.49 11.26
C LEU A 39 -14.52 4.31 10.77
N VAL A 40 -15.04 3.50 9.84
CA VAL A 40 -14.27 2.41 9.20
C VAL A 40 -13.07 2.98 8.45
N TRP A 41 -13.25 4.06 7.69
CA TRP A 41 -12.18 4.75 6.99
C TRP A 41 -11.09 5.28 7.94
N VAL A 42 -11.49 5.91 9.04
CA VAL A 42 -10.58 6.41 10.08
C VAL A 42 -9.86 5.27 10.77
N PHE A 43 -10.56 4.18 11.10
CA PHE A 43 -9.97 2.98 11.68
C PHE A 43 -8.91 2.38 10.76
N TYR A 44 -9.24 2.22 9.47
CA TYR A 44 -8.32 1.72 8.45
C TYR A 44 -7.09 2.64 8.32
N SER A 45 -7.31 3.95 8.24
CA SER A 45 -6.24 4.94 8.15
C SER A 45 -5.31 4.87 9.37
N ILE A 46 -5.85 4.82 10.59
CA ILE A 46 -5.02 4.74 11.81
C ILE A 46 -4.29 3.41 11.91
N THR A 47 -4.84 2.32 11.37
CA THR A 47 -4.24 0.99 11.51
C THR A 47 -3.13 0.75 10.51
N TYR A 48 -3.32 1.15 9.25
CA TYR A 48 -2.41 0.78 8.17
C TYR A 48 -1.57 1.93 7.64
N TYR A 49 -1.99 3.18 7.80
CA TYR A 49 -1.24 4.31 7.26
C TYR A 49 0.05 4.55 8.06
N VAL A 50 1.16 4.59 7.34
CA VAL A 50 2.49 4.93 7.88
C VAL A 50 2.92 6.26 7.27
N SER A 51 3.01 7.29 8.12
CA SER A 51 3.40 8.62 7.67
C SER A 51 4.92 8.78 7.58
N GLU A 52 5.39 9.70 6.75
CA GLU A 52 6.83 10.03 6.65
C GLU A 52 7.40 10.49 7.99
N LYS A 53 6.63 11.29 8.74
CA LYS A 53 7.04 11.80 10.05
C LYS A 53 7.29 10.66 11.04
N GLN A 54 6.47 9.62 11.01
CA GLN A 54 6.66 8.44 11.88
C GLN A 54 7.91 7.65 11.51
N VAL A 55 8.28 7.60 10.23
CA VAL A 55 9.54 6.98 9.81
C VAL A 55 10.72 7.83 10.25
N LYS A 56 10.69 9.15 10.03
CA LYS A 56 11.77 10.06 10.45
C LYS A 56 11.98 10.09 11.98
N GLN A 57 10.93 9.85 12.76
CA GLN A 57 11.02 9.84 14.24
C GLN A 57 11.49 8.49 14.79
N ASN A 58 11.21 7.37 14.11
CA ASN A 58 11.54 6.03 14.58
C ASN A 58 12.73 5.39 13.85
N GLY A 59 13.17 5.95 12.73
CA GLY A 59 14.30 5.48 11.95
C GLY A 59 15.34 6.59 11.81
N ASN A 60 16.60 6.26 12.10
CA ASN A 60 17.76 7.13 11.86
C ASN A 60 18.21 7.14 10.38
N GLU A 61 17.38 6.60 9.48
CA GLU A 61 17.71 6.38 8.08
C GLU A 61 17.48 7.67 7.28
N VAL A 62 18.53 8.20 6.65
CA VAL A 62 18.40 9.29 5.68
C VAL A 62 17.91 8.71 4.37
N PHE A 63 16.76 9.17 3.90
CA PHE A 63 16.13 8.68 2.68
C PHE A 63 15.89 9.79 1.67
N SER A 64 16.12 9.48 0.40
CA SER A 64 15.91 10.39 -0.74
C SER A 64 14.44 10.43 -1.15
N PHE A 65 13.75 9.29 -1.03
CA PHE A 65 12.37 9.16 -1.47
C PHE A 65 11.62 8.14 -0.62
N SER A 66 10.30 8.29 -0.49
CA SER A 66 9.48 7.35 0.24
C SER A 66 8.06 7.25 -0.31
N LEU A 67 7.48 6.06 -0.24
CA LEU A 67 6.18 5.74 -0.81
C LEU A 67 5.36 4.89 0.15
N PHE A 68 4.08 5.21 0.30
CA PHE A 68 3.14 4.29 0.94
C PHE A 68 2.73 3.21 -0.06
N CYS A 69 3.01 1.95 0.24
CA CYS A 69 2.75 0.81 -0.62
C CYS A 69 2.39 -0.44 0.18
N ALA A 70 1.95 -1.48 -0.52
CA ALA A 70 1.69 -2.77 0.09
C ALA A 70 2.47 -3.86 -0.65
N MET A 71 3.37 -4.55 0.05
CA MET A 71 4.12 -5.65 -0.52
C MET A 71 3.24 -6.90 -0.64
N VAL A 72 3.32 -7.57 -1.79
CA VAL A 72 2.68 -8.86 -2.04
C VAL A 72 3.65 -9.95 -1.59
N PRO A 73 3.28 -10.80 -0.64
CA PRO A 73 4.13 -11.91 -0.22
C PRO A 73 4.27 -12.95 -1.35
N SER A 74 5.47 -13.48 -1.54
CA SER A 74 5.81 -14.36 -2.66
C SER A 74 4.99 -15.64 -2.75
N TYR A 75 4.42 -16.11 -1.64
CA TYR A 75 3.64 -17.34 -1.56
C TYR A 75 2.12 -17.17 -1.77
N GLY A 76 1.64 -15.99 -2.14
CA GLY A 76 0.24 -15.77 -2.55
C GLY A 76 -0.83 -15.87 -1.46
N ASP A 77 -0.56 -16.56 -0.34
CA ASP A 77 -1.51 -16.84 0.76
C ASP A 77 -1.41 -15.86 1.95
N GLY A 78 -0.51 -14.88 1.89
CA GLY A 78 -0.34 -13.89 2.96
C GLY A 78 -1.14 -12.61 2.72
N ASP A 79 -1.68 -12.02 3.80
CA ASP A 79 -2.21 -10.64 3.74
C ASP A 79 -1.10 -9.67 3.29
N LEU A 80 -1.52 -8.65 2.54
CA LEU A 80 -0.60 -7.65 2.02
C LEU A 80 0.12 -6.93 3.15
N ILE A 81 1.45 -6.89 3.06
CA ILE A 81 2.28 -6.18 4.03
C ILE A 81 2.25 -4.70 3.68
N ARG A 82 1.29 -3.99 4.28
CA ARG A 82 1.07 -2.55 4.08
C ARG A 82 2.05 -1.73 4.92
N GLY A 83 2.67 -0.75 4.30
CA GLY A 83 3.71 0.02 4.96
C GLY A 83 4.21 1.19 4.12
N ARG A 84 5.38 1.69 4.50
CA ARG A 84 6.09 2.73 3.76
C ARG A 84 7.42 2.21 3.28
N LEU A 85 7.61 2.19 1.97
CA LEU A 85 8.87 1.88 1.32
C LEU A 85 9.74 3.14 1.28
N LEU A 86 10.99 3.00 1.68
CA LEU A 86 11.99 4.05 1.67
C LEU A 86 13.12 3.67 0.74
N PHE A 87 13.59 4.69 0.03
CA PHE A 87 14.73 4.62 -0.85
C PHE A 87 15.84 5.42 -0.17
N THR A 88 16.78 4.70 0.44
CA THR A 88 17.99 5.29 1.02
C THR A 88 19.10 5.31 -0.02
N SER A 89 20.30 5.74 0.33
CA SER A 89 21.44 5.68 -0.60
C SER A 89 21.97 4.26 -0.81
N THR A 90 21.70 3.35 0.13
CA THR A 90 22.26 1.99 0.16
C THR A 90 21.21 0.92 -0.01
N ASP A 91 20.02 1.12 0.57
CA ASP A 91 19.00 0.09 0.75
C ASP A 91 17.58 0.57 0.40
N LEU A 92 16.78 -0.36 -0.10
CA LEU A 92 15.32 -0.28 -0.14
C LEU A 92 14.75 -0.93 1.12
N ILE A 93 13.95 -0.17 1.87
CA ILE A 93 13.45 -0.62 3.18
C ILE A 93 11.95 -0.43 3.26
N LEU A 94 11.20 -1.49 3.57
CA LEU A 94 9.78 -1.42 3.88
C LEU A 94 9.56 -1.42 5.38
N PHE A 95 9.02 -0.32 5.91
CA PHE A 95 8.54 -0.26 7.29
C PHE A 95 7.05 -0.54 7.37
N GLN A 96 6.68 -1.41 8.29
CA GLN A 96 5.30 -1.70 8.64
C GLN A 96 5.01 -1.22 10.06
N ARG A 97 3.79 -0.76 10.30
CA ARG A 97 3.32 -0.45 11.65
C ARG A 97 3.17 -1.72 12.47
N MET A 98 3.70 -1.75 13.69
CA MET A 98 3.50 -2.88 14.58
C MET A 98 2.03 -2.98 15.03
N ALA A 99 1.49 -4.20 15.07
CA ALA A 99 0.11 -4.45 15.50
C ALA A 99 -0.12 -4.13 16.99
N LYS A 100 0.92 -4.25 17.83
CA LYS A 100 0.90 -3.92 19.26
C LYS A 100 1.91 -2.81 19.56
N GLY A 101 1.52 -1.55 19.38
CA GLY A 101 2.31 -0.38 19.81
C GLY A 101 2.31 0.81 18.85
N LYS A 102 3.05 1.86 19.20
CA LYS A 102 3.35 3.03 18.34
C LYS A 102 4.66 2.86 17.55
N GLY A 103 5.19 1.65 17.45
CA GLY A 103 6.46 1.36 16.78
C GLY A 103 6.29 1.01 15.29
N LEU A 104 7.37 1.22 14.54
CA LEU A 104 7.55 0.71 13.18
C LEU A 104 8.51 -0.48 13.25
N LYS A 105 8.23 -1.54 12.46
CA LYS A 105 9.16 -2.65 12.25
C LYS A 105 9.68 -2.64 10.83
N LYS A 106 10.94 -3.03 10.64
CA LYS A 106 11.49 -3.33 9.32
C LYS A 106 10.86 -4.65 8.85
N ALA A 107 9.97 -4.57 7.86
CA ALA A 107 9.25 -5.73 7.34
C ALA A 107 10.01 -6.40 6.19
N TRP A 108 10.76 -5.61 5.42
CA TRP A 108 11.58 -6.08 4.31
C TRP A 108 12.72 -5.10 4.04
N SER A 109 13.86 -5.59 3.56
CA SER A 109 15.04 -4.80 3.21
C SER A 109 15.82 -5.49 2.10
N VAL A 110 16.24 -4.74 1.10
CA VAL A 110 17.19 -5.21 0.07
C VAL A 110 18.16 -4.08 -0.30
N PRO A 111 19.46 -4.36 -0.43
CA PRO A 111 20.43 -3.41 -0.97
C PRO A 111 20.05 -2.95 -2.39
N ILE A 112 20.20 -1.66 -2.68
CA ILE A 112 19.90 -1.10 -4.01
C ILE A 112 20.74 -1.77 -5.10
N LYS A 113 21.96 -2.20 -4.76
CA LYS A 113 22.85 -2.93 -5.66
C LYS A 113 22.28 -4.26 -6.16
N ASP A 114 21.41 -4.88 -5.37
CA ASP A 114 20.84 -6.19 -5.70
C ASP A 114 19.58 -6.06 -6.58
N VAL A 115 19.12 -4.83 -6.82
CA VAL A 115 17.97 -4.53 -7.68
C VAL A 115 18.46 -4.40 -9.11
N LYS A 116 18.10 -5.37 -9.96
CA LYS A 116 18.53 -5.40 -11.37
C LYS A 116 17.62 -4.57 -12.26
N LYS A 117 16.30 -4.66 -12.01
CA LYS A 117 15.28 -4.00 -12.82
C LYS A 117 14.06 -3.68 -11.96
N PHE A 118 13.29 -2.68 -12.37
CA PHE A 118 11.91 -2.56 -11.92
C PHE A 118 10.96 -2.43 -13.12
N SER A 119 9.75 -2.94 -12.96
CA SER A 119 8.67 -2.83 -13.93
C SER A 119 7.42 -2.26 -13.27
N LEU A 120 6.61 -1.55 -14.05
CA LEU A 120 5.33 -0.99 -13.62
C LEU A 120 4.22 -1.74 -14.33
N GLY A 121 3.23 -2.22 -13.59
CA GLY A 121 2.18 -3.04 -14.19
C GLY A 121 1.18 -3.58 -13.19
N ASN A 122 0.46 -4.62 -13.59
CA ASN A 122 -0.44 -5.35 -12.72
C ASN A 122 0.37 -6.32 -11.85
N VAL A 123 0.33 -6.13 -10.53
CA VAL A 123 1.12 -6.91 -9.57
C VAL A 123 0.28 -7.95 -8.83
N LEU A 124 -1.03 -7.73 -8.74
CA LEU A 124 -1.98 -8.65 -8.11
C LEU A 124 -3.34 -8.54 -8.78
N SER A 125 -3.65 -9.46 -9.71
CA SER A 125 -4.88 -9.44 -10.52
C SER A 125 -5.06 -8.05 -11.18
N VAL A 126 -6.11 -7.30 -10.80
CA VAL A 126 -6.40 -5.96 -11.31
C VAL A 126 -5.62 -4.82 -10.62
N ARG A 127 -4.83 -5.12 -9.59
CA ARG A 127 -4.13 -4.10 -8.80
C ARG A 127 -2.80 -3.73 -9.46
N LYS A 128 -2.68 -2.44 -9.78
CA LYS A 128 -1.45 -1.83 -10.31
C LYS A 128 -0.38 -1.67 -9.24
N GLY A 129 0.87 -1.66 -9.66
CA GLY A 129 2.01 -1.62 -8.75
C GLY A 129 3.35 -1.62 -9.47
N ILE A 130 4.37 -1.98 -8.69
CA ILE A 130 5.78 -2.01 -9.07
C ILE A 130 6.33 -3.38 -8.73
N THR A 131 7.04 -4.00 -9.65
CA THR A 131 7.81 -5.22 -9.40
C THR A 131 9.28 -4.85 -9.43
N PHE A 132 10.03 -5.23 -8.41
CA PHE A 132 11.48 -5.16 -8.38
C PHE A 132 12.03 -6.57 -8.58
N GLU A 133 12.87 -6.71 -9.58
CA GLU A 133 13.62 -7.93 -9.84
C GLU A 133 14.93 -7.84 -9.06
N THR A 134 15.10 -8.73 -8.08
CA THR A 134 16.26 -8.79 -7.19
C THR A 134 16.98 -10.12 -7.33
N GLU A 135 18.23 -10.22 -6.89
CA GLU A 135 18.96 -11.50 -6.89
C GLU A 135 18.25 -12.62 -6.11
N GLY A 136 17.49 -12.26 -5.07
CA GLY A 136 16.68 -13.20 -4.29
C GLY A 136 15.29 -13.50 -4.86
N GLY A 137 14.97 -12.97 -6.06
CA GLY A 137 13.69 -13.15 -6.73
C GLY A 137 12.84 -11.88 -6.84
N ASP A 138 11.71 -12.00 -7.50
CA ASP A 138 10.80 -10.89 -7.77
C ASP A 138 10.01 -10.48 -6.53
N VAL A 139 10.07 -9.18 -6.21
CA VAL A 139 9.27 -8.58 -5.14
C VAL A 139 8.27 -7.60 -5.72
N ARG A 140 7.00 -7.77 -5.36
CA ARG A 140 5.88 -7.00 -5.92
C ARG A 140 5.28 -6.06 -4.88
N PHE A 141 4.99 -4.83 -5.27
CA PHE A 141 4.39 -3.79 -4.44
C PHE A 141 3.16 -3.19 -5.11
N VAL A 142 2.02 -3.21 -4.44
CA VAL A 142 0.78 -2.55 -4.86
C VAL A 142 0.86 -1.05 -4.60
N LEU A 143 0.63 -0.25 -5.65
CA LEU A 143 0.58 1.22 -5.60
C LEU A 143 -0.50 1.73 -6.55
N ARG A 144 -1.40 2.59 -6.03
CA ARG A 144 -2.53 3.12 -6.81
C ARG A 144 -2.09 3.92 -8.04
N ASN A 145 -1.05 4.73 -7.90
CA ASN A 145 -0.56 5.63 -8.96
C ASN A 145 0.90 5.32 -9.32
N ALA A 146 1.24 4.05 -9.52
CA ALA A 146 2.59 3.61 -9.85
C ALA A 146 3.27 4.39 -11.01
N PRO A 147 2.58 4.73 -12.13
CA PRO A 147 3.20 5.47 -13.24
C PRO A 147 3.72 6.86 -12.84
N LYS A 148 3.05 7.55 -11.91
CA LYS A 148 3.44 8.91 -11.47
C LYS A 148 4.79 8.92 -10.76
N TYR A 149 5.21 7.78 -10.19
CA TYR A 149 6.42 7.68 -9.39
C TYR A 149 7.62 7.13 -10.16
N LYS A 150 7.47 6.82 -11.45
CA LYS A 150 8.53 6.24 -12.28
C LYS A 150 9.83 7.05 -12.22
N GLU A 151 9.75 8.34 -12.48
CA GLU A 151 10.90 9.25 -12.49
C GLU A 151 11.53 9.38 -11.10
N ALA A 152 10.70 9.54 -10.07
CA ALA A 152 11.16 9.65 -8.69
C ALA A 152 11.88 8.38 -8.21
N ILE A 153 11.39 7.20 -8.59
CA ILE A 153 12.01 5.91 -8.26
C ILE A 153 13.32 5.73 -9.02
N THR A 154 13.34 6.04 -10.31
CA THR A 154 14.54 5.97 -11.14
C THR A 154 15.66 6.84 -10.54
N LYS A 155 15.33 8.08 -10.20
CA LYS A 155 16.25 9.01 -9.55
C LYS A 155 16.71 8.51 -8.18
N ALA A 156 15.80 7.92 -7.39
CA ALA A 156 16.13 7.40 -6.07
C ALA A 156 17.02 6.14 -6.10
N LEU A 157 16.98 5.36 -7.19
CA LEU A 157 17.88 4.24 -7.44
C LEU A 157 19.25 4.68 -8.00
N GLY A 158 19.42 5.97 -8.32
CA GLY A 158 20.65 6.49 -8.91
C GLY A 158 20.85 6.09 -10.38
N TRP A 159 19.78 5.81 -11.11
CA TRP A 159 19.84 5.43 -12.53
C TRP A 159 19.62 6.67 -13.42
N ASP A 160 20.52 6.90 -14.38
CA ASP A 160 20.46 8.04 -15.31
C ASP A 160 19.33 7.93 -16.35
N VAL A 161 18.84 6.71 -16.59
CA VAL A 161 17.73 6.43 -17.51
C VAL A 161 16.79 5.43 -16.84
N ALA A 162 15.50 5.72 -16.82
CA ALA A 162 14.51 4.75 -16.34
C ALA A 162 14.62 3.50 -17.22
N PRO A 163 15.03 2.33 -16.69
CA PRO A 163 15.13 1.14 -17.51
C PRO A 163 13.81 0.94 -18.23
N SER A 164 13.91 0.52 -19.49
CA SER A 164 12.77 0.32 -20.36
C SER A 164 11.72 -0.49 -19.59
N VAL A 165 10.61 0.20 -19.29
CA VAL A 165 9.44 -0.44 -18.74
C VAL A 165 8.95 -1.33 -19.86
N GLY A 166 9.24 -2.62 -19.78
CA GLY A 166 8.57 -3.64 -20.56
C GLY A 166 7.10 -3.60 -20.16
N VAL A 167 6.36 -2.66 -20.73
CA VAL A 167 4.92 -2.81 -20.90
C VAL A 167 4.80 -4.05 -21.78
N GLY A 168 4.23 -5.13 -21.24
CA GLY A 168 4.23 -6.44 -21.85
C GLY A 168 4.02 -6.38 -23.37
N GLU A 169 5.10 -6.66 -24.10
CA GLU A 169 5.11 -6.78 -25.56
C GLU A 169 4.28 -7.99 -26.04
N GLU A 170 3.80 -8.82 -25.13
CA GLU A 170 2.89 -9.94 -25.43
C GLU A 170 1.48 -9.49 -25.82
N ALA A 171 1.07 -8.24 -25.53
CA ALA A 171 -0.24 -7.72 -25.97
C ALA A 171 -0.23 -7.17 -27.41
N ALA A 172 0.95 -7.03 -28.04
CA ALA A 172 1.06 -6.54 -29.42
C ALA A 172 1.08 -7.67 -30.47
N ALA A 173 1.17 -8.93 -30.04
CA ALA A 173 1.25 -10.10 -30.93
C ALA A 173 -0.10 -10.79 -31.19
N SER A 174 -1.21 -10.30 -30.63
CA SER A 174 -2.55 -10.79 -31.00
C SER A 174 -3.00 -10.08 -32.28
N ARG A 175 -3.10 -10.84 -33.38
CA ARG A 175 -3.70 -10.37 -34.65
C ARG A 175 -5.07 -9.75 -34.38
N SER A 176 -5.30 -8.58 -34.98
CA SER A 176 -6.59 -7.89 -34.92
C SER A 176 -7.69 -8.77 -35.49
N PHE A 177 -8.87 -8.77 -34.85
CA PHE A 177 -10.05 -9.53 -35.28
C PHE A 177 -10.61 -9.09 -36.65
N THR A 178 -10.07 -8.02 -37.24
CA THR A 178 -10.38 -7.56 -38.61
C THR A 178 -9.62 -8.32 -39.71
N GLU A 179 -8.72 -9.25 -39.36
CA GLU A 179 -8.00 -10.10 -40.33
C GLU A 179 -8.45 -11.58 -40.29
N LEU A 180 -9.67 -11.86 -39.82
CA LEU A 180 -10.34 -13.18 -39.95
C LEU A 180 -11.42 -13.14 -41.03
#